data_AF-A0A2G6CAF5-F1
#
_entry.id   AF-A0A2G6CAF5-F1
#
_cell.length_a   1.000
_cell.length_b   1.000
_cell.length_c   1.000
_cell.angle_alpha   90.00
_cell.angle_beta   90.00
_cell.angle_gamma   90.00
#
_symmetry.space_group_name_H-M   'P 1'
#
loop_
_entity.id
_entity.type
_entity.pdbx_description
1 polymer ?
#
loop_
_entity_poly.entity_id
_entity_poly.type
_entity_poly.pdbx_seq_one_letter_code
_entity_poly.pdbx_strand_id
1 'polypeptide(L)' 'MTTHKVFEDGYGYWNGILHGIQKSWFQDGTLQYEVNWKKGKKHGTASLYAEDGTPIYEKQRDNGNPTG' A
#
# COMPACT_ATOMS: atom_id res chain seq x y z
N MET A 1 27.58 -0.79 1.66
CA MET A 1 26.31 -0.57 2.39
C MET A 1 25.25 -1.41 1.68
N THR A 2 24.88 -2.54 2.26
CA THR A 2 24.20 -3.63 1.56
C THR A 2 22.71 -3.32 1.40
N THR A 3 22.31 -2.86 0.21
CA THR A 3 20.91 -2.71 -0.16
C THR A 3 20.35 -4.09 -0.49
N HIS A 4 19.95 -4.82 0.55
CA HIS A 4 19.14 -6.02 0.41
C HIS A 4 17.75 -5.60 -0.09
N LYS A 5 17.59 -5.44 -1.42
CA LYS A 5 16.28 -5.28 -2.04
C LYS A 5 15.67 -6.67 -2.23
N VAL A 6 15.22 -7.24 -1.12
CA VAL A 6 14.30 -8.37 -1.15
C VAL A 6 12.94 -7.79 -1.53
N PHE A 7 12.53 -7.97 -2.78
CA PHE A 7 11.19 -7.62 -3.26
C PHE A 7 10.26 -8.82 -3.03
N GLU A 8 10.06 -9.23 -1.78
CA GLU A 8 9.07 -10.26 -1.45
C GLU A 8 7.73 -9.62 -1.03
N ASP A 9 7.75 -8.34 -0.68
CA ASP A 9 6.58 -7.52 -0.43
C ASP A 9 6.64 -6.28 -1.32
N GLY A 10 5.57 -6.00 -2.07
CA GLY A 10 5.55 -5.01 -3.15
C GLY A 10 5.77 -3.53 -2.77
N TYR A 11 6.30 -3.21 -1.59
CA TYR A 11 6.66 -1.87 -1.13
C TYR A 11 8.14 -1.76 -0.76
N GLY A 12 8.74 -0.60 -1.04
CA GLY A 12 10.12 -0.31 -0.67
C GLY A 12 10.41 1.19 -0.70
N TYR A 13 11.67 1.55 -0.51
CA TYR A 13 12.11 2.95 -0.60
C TYR A 13 12.88 3.15 -1.91
N TRP A 14 12.39 4.05 -2.76
CA TRP A 14 13.08 4.51 -3.96
C TRP A 14 13.65 5.90 -3.70
N ASN A 15 14.99 6.04 -3.71
CA ASN A 15 15.69 7.28 -3.36
C ASN A 15 15.34 7.81 -1.95
N GLY A 16 15.15 6.92 -0.98
CA GLY A 16 14.73 7.29 0.39
C GLY A 16 13.24 7.63 0.52
N ILE A 17 12.46 7.50 -0.56
CA ILE A 17 11.03 7.82 -0.59
C ILE A 17 10.21 6.53 -0.72
N LEU A 18 9.22 6.35 0.15
CA LEU A 18 8.34 5.17 0.13
C LEU A 18 7.60 5.04 -1.22
N HIS A 19 7.68 3.86 -1.82
CA HIS A 19 7.10 3.54 -3.13
C HIS A 19 6.71 2.06 -3.17
N GLY A 20 5.49 1.78 -3.62
CA GLY A 20 4.94 0.45 -3.83
C GLY A 20 3.71 0.17 -2.98
N ILE A 21 3.25 -1.07 -2.99
CA ILE A 21 2.01 -1.51 -2.36
C ILE A 21 2.31 -2.03 -0.97
N GLN A 22 1.91 -1.27 0.04
CA GLN A 22 1.98 -1.68 1.44
C GLN A 22 0.73 -2.51 1.75
N LYS A 23 0.93 -3.73 2.22
CA LYS A 23 -0.14 -4.60 2.70
C LYS A 23 0.13 -4.96 4.16
N SER A 24 -0.93 -5.09 4.92
CA SER A 24 -0.92 -5.62 6.28
C SER A 24 -1.98 -6.69 6.39
N TRP A 25 -1.72 -7.73 7.16
CA TRP A 25 -2.62 -8.84 7.38
C TRP A 25 -2.87 -9.02 8.87
N PHE A 26 -4.05 -9.50 9.21
CA PHE A 26 -4.36 -9.97 10.55
C PHE A 26 -3.58 -11.24 10.87
N GLN A 27 -3.54 -11.63 12.15
CA GLN A 27 -2.84 -12.83 12.59
C GLN A 27 -3.35 -14.12 11.92
N ASP A 28 -4.62 -14.11 11.48
CA ASP A 28 -5.26 -15.20 10.74
C ASP A 28 -4.82 -15.28 9.25
N GLY A 29 -4.13 -14.24 8.75
CA GLY A 29 -3.72 -14.14 7.35
C GLY A 29 -4.72 -13.37 6.46
N THR A 30 -5.87 -12.95 6.99
CA THR A 30 -6.81 -12.05 6.31
C THR A 30 -6.16 -10.70 6.04
N LEU A 31 -6.32 -10.16 4.83
CA LEU A 31 -5.81 -8.83 4.48
C LEU A 31 -6.49 -7.78 5.38
N GLN A 32 -5.71 -7.06 6.17
CA GLN A 32 -6.19 -5.99 7.06
C GLN A 32 -6.30 -4.69 6.28
N TYR A 33 -5.23 -4.28 5.60
CA TYR A 33 -5.28 -3.12 4.72
C TYR A 33 -4.27 -3.22 3.58
N GLU A 34 -4.58 -2.56 2.47
CA GLU A 34 -3.72 -2.39 1.33
C GLU A 34 -3.69 -0.90 0.96
N VAL A 35 -2.50 -0.31 0.89
CA VAL A 35 -2.31 1.08 0.46
C VAL A 35 -1.15 1.13 -0.52
N ASN A 36 -1.42 1.67 -1.70
CA ASN A 36 -0.38 1.93 -2.68
C ASN A 36 0.25 3.32 -2.43
N TRP A 37 1.58 3.36 -2.46
CA TRP A 37 2.41 4.53 -2.21
C TRP A 37 3.18 4.85 -3.47
N LYS A 38 3.18 6.10 -3.93
CA LYS A 38 3.98 6.56 -5.06
C LYS A 38 4.69 7.84 -4.67
N LYS A 39 6.03 7.83 -4.71
CA LYS A 39 6.86 8.97 -4.31
C LYS A 39 6.48 9.53 -2.93
N GLY A 40 6.22 8.67 -1.95
CA GLY A 40 5.96 9.04 -0.56
C GLY A 40 4.53 9.52 -0.30
N LYS A 41 3.67 9.48 -1.31
CA LYS A 41 2.25 9.86 -1.21
C LYS A 41 1.38 8.65 -1.49
N LYS A 42 0.23 8.56 -0.79
CA LYS A 42 -0.77 7.53 -1.06
C LYS A 42 -1.31 7.74 -2.49
N HIS A 43 -1.24 6.70 -3.32
CA HIS A 43 -1.59 6.73 -4.73
C HIS A 43 -2.26 5.42 -5.13
N GLY A 44 -3.34 5.48 -5.92
CA GLY A 44 -4.11 4.30 -6.30
C GLY A 44 -5.10 3.92 -5.21
N THR A 45 -5.45 2.64 -5.10
CA THR A 45 -6.47 2.17 -4.17
C THR A 45 -5.92 2.05 -2.75
N ALA A 46 -6.70 2.54 -1.78
CA ALA A 46 -6.50 2.27 -0.37
C ALA A 46 -7.72 1.48 0.14
N SER A 47 -7.50 0.23 0.52
CA SER A 47 -8.53 -0.68 1.01
C SER A 47 -8.23 -1.09 2.45
N LEU A 48 -9.25 -1.18 3.29
CA LEU A 48 -9.23 -1.62 4.67
C LEU A 48 -10.35 -2.66 4.83
N TYR A 49 -10.03 -3.75 5.48
CA TYR A 49 -10.95 -4.85 5.74
C TYR A 49 -10.99 -5.14 7.24
N ALA A 50 -12.11 -5.69 7.68
CA ALA A 50 -12.30 -6.21 9.03
C ALA A 50 -11.54 -7.53 9.20
N GLU A 51 -11.44 -8.00 10.44
CA GLU A 51 -10.87 -9.33 10.75
C GLU A 51 -11.63 -10.47 10.03
N ASP A 52 -12.92 -10.28 9.77
CA ASP A 52 -13.80 -11.19 9.01
C ASP A 52 -13.59 -11.08 7.48
N GLY A 53 -12.72 -10.20 7.00
CA GLY A 53 -12.47 -9.96 5.58
C GLY A 53 -13.49 -9.03 4.91
N THR A 54 -14.49 -8.55 5.66
CA THR A 54 -15.46 -7.56 5.16
C THR A 54 -14.78 -6.23 4.83
N PRO A 55 -14.93 -5.67 3.61
CA PRO A 55 -14.36 -4.36 3.28
C PRO A 55 -15.01 -3.26 4.12
N ILE A 56 -14.21 -2.62 4.98
CA ILE A 56 -14.63 -1.50 5.82
C ILE A 56 -14.52 -0.19 5.06
N TYR A 57 -13.49 -0.08 4.22
CA TYR A 57 -13.21 1.15 3.50
C TYR A 57 -12.44 0.84 2.24
N GLU A 58 -12.90 1.37 1.11
CA GLU A 58 -12.13 1.41 -0.13
C GLU A 58 -12.20 2.83 -0.68
N LYS A 59 -11.04 3.42 -0.95
CA LYS A 59 -10.97 4.74 -1.57
C LYS A 59 -9.84 4.79 -2.58
N GLN A 60 -10.17 5.21 -3.80
CA GLN A 60 -9.14 5.66 -4.75
C GLN A 60 -8.53 6.96 -4.25
N ARG A 61 -7.21 6.91 -4.04
CA ARG A 61 -6.34 8.04 -3.73
C ARG A 61 -5.61 8.38 -5.01
N ASP A 62 -6.26 9.14 -5.87
CA ASP A 62 -5.58 9.77 -6.99
C ASP A 62 -4.72 10.88 -6.37
N ASN A 63 -3.42 10.83 -6.64
CA ASN A 63 -2.51 11.88 -6.20
C ASN A 63 -2.76 13.12 -7.08
N GLY A 64 -3.88 13.80 -6.82
CA GLY A 64 -4.16 15.19 -7.18
C GLY A 64 -3.98 15.59 -8.65
N ASN A 65 -4.02 14.65 -9.60
CA ASN A 65 -4.14 15.02 -10.99
C ASN A 65 -5.60 14.78 -11.40
N PRO A 66 -6.44 15.82 -11.55
CA PRO A 66 -7.48 15.72 -12.56
C PRO A 66 -6.73 15.50 -13.88
N THR A 67 -6.73 14.26 -14.37
CA THR A 67 -6.50 14.04 -15.80
C THR A 67 -7.68 14.67 -16.53
N GLY A 68 -7.53 15.96 -16.85
CA GLY A 68 -8.20 16.60 -17.97
C GLY A 68 -7.36 16.42 -19.23
#